data_AF-A0A662JDV5-F1
#
_entry.id   AF-A0A662JDV5-F1
#
_cell.length_a   1.000
_cell.length_b   1.000
_cell.length_c   1.000
_cell.angle_alpha   90.00
_cell.angle_beta   90.00
_cell.angle_gamma   90.00
#
_symmetry.space_group_name_H-M   'P 1'
#
loop_
_entity.id
_entity.type
_entity.pdbx_description
1 polymer ?
#
loop_
_entity_poly.entity_id
_entity_poly.type
_entity_poly.pdbx_seq_one_letter_code
_entity_poly.pdbx_strand_id
1 'polypeptide(L)'
;MAVEYPELWRSLSQDKSALAVCLQELHMDRVGFKVATIMYKSQPRSITVLTMNGSPHCMQLHVAVEQARQLTGYRGQVKHLVVERGVVFEVTPEAIKAARHLATVEQLLREAGKK
;
A
#
# COMPACT_ATOMS: atom_id res chain seq x y z
N MET A 1 -13.74 0.33 13.11
CA MET A 1 -12.43 0.89 12.77
C MET A 1 -12.58 2.39 12.62
N ALA A 2 -11.89 3.18 13.44
CA ALA A 2 -11.94 4.64 13.34
C ALA A 2 -11.11 5.09 12.13
N VAL A 3 -11.65 6.00 11.32
CA VAL A 3 -10.94 6.60 10.18
C VAL A 3 -10.34 7.92 10.67
N GLU A 4 -9.02 8.03 10.75
CA GLU A 4 -8.35 9.22 11.29
C GLU A 4 -8.61 10.48 10.45
N TYR A 5 -8.63 10.34 9.12
CA TYR A 5 -8.86 11.45 8.18
C TYR A 5 -10.08 11.16 7.30
N PRO A 6 -11.30 11.36 7.82
CA PRO A 6 -12.53 10.96 7.14
C PRO A 6 -12.77 11.70 5.82
N GLU A 7 -12.32 12.96 5.69
CA GLU A 7 -12.47 13.73 4.45
C GLU A 7 -11.52 13.26 3.35
N LEU A 8 -10.27 12.95 3.69
CA LEU A 8 -9.31 12.33 2.77
C LEU A 8 -9.81 10.95 2.32
N TRP A 9 -10.33 10.15 3.25
CA TRP A 9 -10.93 8.86 2.92
C TRP A 9 -12.09 9.01 1.92
N ARG A 10 -13.04 9.90 2.22
CA ARG A 10 -14.21 10.14 1.34
C ARG A 10 -13.76 10.55 -0.06
N SER A 11 -12.91 11.57 -0.18
CA SER A 11 -12.43 12.06 -1.48
C SER A 11 -11.68 10.98 -2.28
N LEU A 12 -10.78 10.23 -1.65
CA LEU A 12 -9.99 9.19 -2.34
C LEU A 12 -10.80 7.94 -2.72
N SER A 13 -11.92 7.72 -2.02
CA SER A 13 -12.86 6.61 -2.25
C SER A 13 -13.94 6.91 -3.28
N GLN A 14 -14.07 8.17 -3.74
CA GLN A 14 -15.03 8.53 -4.79
C GLN A 14 -14.81 7.65 -6.03
N ASP A 15 -15.91 7.13 -6.56
CA ASP A 15 -15.97 6.22 -7.72
C ASP A 15 -15.20 4.89 -7.56
N LYS A 16 -14.93 4.48 -6.32
CA LYS A 16 -14.25 3.21 -6.01
C LYS A 16 -15.05 2.38 -5.01
N SER A 17 -14.90 1.06 -5.11
CA SER A 17 -15.33 0.16 -4.05
C SER A 17 -14.36 0.25 -2.87
N ALA A 18 -14.78 0.96 -1.82
CA ALA A 18 -13.95 1.21 -0.66
C ALA A 18 -13.90 -0.02 0.27
N LEU A 19 -12.69 -0.53 0.52
CA LEU A 19 -12.44 -1.67 1.41
C LEU A 19 -11.45 -1.27 2.49
N ALA A 20 -11.68 -1.76 3.70
CA ALA A 20 -10.93 -1.35 4.88
C ALA A 20 -10.41 -2.60 5.61
N VAL A 21 -9.14 -2.58 6.02
CA VAL A 21 -8.48 -3.72 6.67
C VAL A 21 -7.41 -3.25 7.64
N CYS A 22 -7.27 -3.96 8.76
CA CYS A 22 -6.22 -3.74 9.74
C CYS A 22 -5.25 -4.92 9.71
N LEU A 23 -3.99 -4.68 9.36
CA LEU A 23 -2.98 -5.76 9.29
C LEU A 23 -2.35 -6.11 10.64
N GLN A 24 -2.71 -5.39 11.70
CA GLN A 24 -2.45 -5.83 13.06
C GLN A 24 -3.39 -6.98 13.47
N GLU A 25 -4.62 -7.01 12.93
CA GLU A 25 -5.65 -8.00 13.25
C GLU A 25 -5.68 -9.16 12.24
N LEU A 26 -5.42 -8.87 10.96
CA LEU A 26 -5.45 -9.84 9.88
C LEU A 26 -4.08 -9.94 9.23
N HIS A 27 -3.54 -11.14 9.21
CA HIS A 27 -2.25 -11.38 8.58
C HIS A 27 -2.27 -11.08 7.06
N MET A 28 -1.15 -10.59 6.55
CA MET A 28 -1.02 -10.07 5.19
C MET A 28 -1.27 -11.11 4.09
N ASP A 29 -1.10 -12.40 4.37
CA ASP A 29 -1.35 -13.50 3.42
C ASP A 29 -2.83 -13.62 3.05
N ARG A 30 -3.72 -13.55 4.03
CA ARG A 30 -5.17 -13.63 3.85
C ARG A 30 -5.66 -12.43 3.04
N VAL A 31 -5.10 -11.25 3.35
CA VAL A 31 -5.44 -10.01 2.64
C VAL A 31 -4.88 -10.03 1.22
N GLY A 32 -3.62 -10.42 1.05
CA GLY A 32 -2.96 -10.57 -0.24
C GLY A 32 -3.69 -11.56 -1.16
N PHE A 33 -4.15 -12.69 -0.63
CA PHE A 33 -4.95 -13.66 -1.40
C PHE A 33 -6.27 -13.07 -1.90
N LYS A 34 -6.97 -12.30 -1.07
CA LYS A 34 -8.19 -11.59 -1.51
C LYS A 34 -7.88 -10.52 -2.55
N VAL A 35 -6.83 -9.73 -2.37
CA VAL A 35 -6.41 -8.71 -3.35
C VAL A 35 -6.05 -9.36 -4.69
N ALA A 36 -5.28 -10.45 -4.68
CA ALA A 36 -4.95 -11.22 -5.88
C ALA A 36 -6.22 -11.76 -6.56
N THR A 37 -7.16 -12.28 -5.79
CA THR A 37 -8.44 -12.76 -6.33
C THR A 37 -9.23 -11.63 -7.00
N ILE A 38 -9.29 -10.44 -6.37
CA ILE A 38 -9.94 -9.24 -6.95
C ILE A 38 -9.25 -8.83 -8.25
N MET A 39 -7.92 -8.72 -8.25
CA MET A 39 -7.12 -8.37 -9.43
C MET A 39 -7.37 -9.34 -10.59
N TYR A 40 -7.35 -10.64 -10.32
CA TYR A 40 -7.47 -11.67 -11.33
C TYR A 40 -8.90 -11.82 -11.86
N LYS A 41 -9.90 -11.77 -10.99
CA LYS A 41 -11.30 -12.04 -11.35
C LYS A 41 -12.04 -10.80 -11.85
N SER A 42 -11.83 -9.66 -11.22
CA SER A 42 -12.58 -8.44 -11.52
C SER A 42 -11.83 -7.46 -12.42
N GLN A 43 -10.51 -7.62 -12.55
CA GLN A 43 -9.64 -6.78 -13.38
C GLN A 43 -10.01 -5.28 -13.28
N PRO A 44 -10.00 -4.69 -12.07
CA PRO A 44 -10.39 -3.30 -11.90
C PRO A 44 -9.50 -2.38 -12.78
N ARG A 45 -10.01 -1.20 -13.14
CA ARG A 45 -9.23 -0.22 -13.90
C ARG A 45 -8.04 0.31 -13.10
N SER A 46 -8.24 0.47 -11.79
CA SER A 46 -7.24 0.98 -10.86
C SER A 46 -7.45 0.43 -9.45
N ILE A 47 -6.36 0.28 -8.71
CA ILE A 47 -6.33 0.01 -7.27
C ILE A 47 -5.58 1.16 -6.60
N THR A 48 -6.13 1.67 -5.49
CA THR A 48 -5.47 2.67 -4.65
C THR A 48 -5.30 2.09 -3.26
N VAL A 49 -4.06 2.02 -2.80
CA VAL A 49 -3.70 1.62 -1.44
C VAL A 49 -3.50 2.90 -0.64
N LEU A 50 -4.18 3.04 0.50
CA LEU A 50 -4.06 4.19 1.39
C LEU A 50 -3.76 3.68 2.80
N THR A 51 -2.67 4.14 3.40
CA THR A 51 -2.32 3.79 4.79
C THR A 51 -1.76 4.96 5.56
N MET A 52 -1.63 4.82 6.88
CA MET A 52 -0.88 5.76 7.72
C MET A 52 0.63 5.54 7.52
N ASN A 53 1.39 6.63 7.39
CA ASN A 53 2.84 6.56 7.30
C ASN A 53 3.46 6.17 8.66
N GLY A 54 4.55 5.39 8.64
CA GLY A 54 5.34 5.03 9.83
C GLY A 54 4.87 3.79 10.61
N SER A 55 3.70 3.22 10.32
CA SER A 55 3.27 1.96 10.97
C SER A 55 3.83 0.72 10.24
N PRO A 56 4.51 -0.20 10.95
CA PRO A 56 5.04 -1.43 10.34
C PRO A 56 3.92 -2.35 9.82
N HIS A 57 2.75 -2.36 10.47
CA HIS A 57 1.60 -3.14 10.04
C HIS A 57 0.96 -2.56 8.77
N CYS A 58 0.87 -1.23 8.68
CA CYS A 58 0.33 -0.55 7.50
C CYS A 58 1.16 -0.82 6.24
N MET A 59 2.49 -0.82 6.36
CA MET A 59 3.41 -1.09 5.25
C MET A 59 3.16 -2.46 4.61
N GLN A 60 2.73 -3.46 5.39
CA GLN A 60 2.43 -4.80 4.89
C GLN A 60 1.34 -4.80 3.80
N LEU A 61 0.41 -3.83 3.79
CA LEU A 61 -0.65 -3.77 2.79
C LEU A 61 -0.09 -3.39 1.41
N HIS A 62 0.86 -2.46 1.39
CA HIS A 62 1.56 -2.07 0.17
C HIS A 62 2.34 -3.24 -0.41
N VAL A 63 3.05 -3.98 0.45
CA VAL A 63 3.80 -5.17 0.05
C VAL A 63 2.87 -6.27 -0.48
N ALA A 64 1.77 -6.54 0.21
CA ALA A 64 0.81 -7.57 -0.20
C ALA A 64 0.17 -7.25 -1.56
N VAL A 65 -0.13 -5.98 -1.83
CA VAL A 65 -0.70 -5.54 -3.12
C VAL A 65 0.31 -5.70 -4.26
N GLU A 66 1.58 -5.32 -4.06
CA GLU A 66 2.61 -5.51 -5.09
C GLU A 66 2.90 -6.99 -5.36
N GLN A 67 2.91 -7.83 -4.32
CA GLN A 67 3.01 -9.28 -4.47
C GLN A 67 1.81 -9.84 -5.24
N ALA A 68 0.58 -9.45 -4.89
CA ALA A 68 -0.62 -9.87 -5.60
C ALA A 68 -0.60 -9.44 -7.07
N ARG A 69 -0.14 -8.23 -7.36
CA ARG A 69 0.02 -7.71 -8.73
C ARG A 69 1.00 -8.56 -9.53
N GLN A 70 2.17 -8.86 -8.96
CA GLN A 70 3.17 -9.71 -9.61
C GLN A 70 2.63 -11.13 -9.88
N LEU A 71 1.96 -11.74 -8.90
CA LEU A 71 1.41 -13.10 -9.01
C LEU A 71 0.31 -13.21 -10.06
N THR A 72 -0.49 -12.16 -10.24
CA THR A 72 -1.65 -12.18 -11.14
C THR A 72 -1.35 -11.60 -12.53
N GLY A 73 -0.20 -10.96 -12.72
CA GLY A 73 0.12 -10.24 -13.96
C GLY A 73 -0.80 -9.03 -14.20
N TYR A 74 -1.39 -8.47 -13.15
CA TYR A 74 -2.35 -7.38 -13.25
C TYR A 74 -1.74 -6.12 -13.87
N ARG A 75 -2.38 -5.62 -14.93
CA ARG A 75 -1.91 -4.48 -15.76
C ARG A 75 -2.60 -3.16 -15.46
N GLY A 76 -3.64 -3.15 -14.62
CA GLY A 76 -4.32 -1.92 -14.23
C GLY A 76 -3.43 -1.03 -13.36
N GLN A 77 -3.82 0.23 -13.19
CA GLN A 77 -3.02 1.19 -12.42
C GLN A 77 -3.04 0.81 -10.93
N VAL A 78 -1.88 0.84 -10.27
CA VAL A 78 -1.78 0.71 -8.81
C VAL A 78 -1.14 1.98 -8.28
N LYS A 79 -1.83 2.67 -7.36
CA LYS A 79 -1.30 3.83 -6.63
C LYS A 79 -1.13 3.46 -5.16
N HIS A 80 0.03 3.79 -4.62
CA HIS A 80 0.31 3.62 -3.20
C HIS A 80 0.42 5.00 -2.55
N LEU A 81 -0.44 5.24 -1.59
CA LEU A 81 -0.56 6.50 -0.88
C LEU A 81 -0.33 6.26 0.61
N VAL A 82 0.46 7.11 1.24
CA VAL A 82 0.61 7.16 2.70
C VAL A 82 0.19 8.53 3.21
N VAL A 83 -0.39 8.56 4.41
CA VAL A 83 -0.80 9.80 5.08
C VAL A 83 0.15 10.08 6.23
N GLU A 84 0.73 11.28 6.23
CA GLU A 84 1.52 11.79 7.34
C GLU A 84 1.03 13.19 7.72
N ARG A 85 0.56 13.35 8.96
CA ARG A 85 0.04 14.62 9.50
C ARG A 85 -1.01 15.27 8.58
N GLY A 86 -1.92 14.47 8.02
CA GLY A 86 -2.98 14.92 7.11
C GLY A 86 -2.53 15.22 5.68
N VAL A 87 -1.25 15.01 5.36
CA VAL A 87 -0.72 15.18 4.00
C VAL A 87 -0.59 13.81 3.33
N VAL A 88 -1.04 13.71 2.08
CA VAL A 88 -0.97 12.49 1.26
C VAL A 88 0.32 12.51 0.45
N PHE A 89 1.09 11.44 0.53
CA PHE A 89 2.29 11.21 -0.26
C PHE A 89 2.10 9.98 -1.15
N GLU A 90 2.42 10.12 -2.44
CA GLU A 90 2.49 8.98 -3.34
C GLU A 90 3.85 8.29 -3.21
N VAL A 91 3.83 6.96 -3.10
CA VAL A 91 5.00 6.11 -2.90
C VAL A 91 5.15 5.21 -4.10
N THR A 92 6.37 5.11 -4.64
CA THR A 92 6.62 4.25 -5.80
C THR A 92 6.75 2.78 -5.41
N PRO A 93 6.50 1.84 -6.34
CA PRO A 93 6.78 0.42 -6.13
C PRO A 93 8.21 0.14 -5.68
N GLU A 94 9.19 0.90 -6.21
CA GLU A 94 10.60 0.78 -5.85
C GLU A 94 10.85 1.18 -4.40
N ALA A 95 10.18 2.22 -3.90
CA ALA A 95 10.28 2.62 -2.50
C ALA A 95 9.67 1.56 -1.57
N ILE A 96 8.56 0.92 -1.97
CA ILE A 96 7.95 -0.20 -1.21
C ILE A 96 8.89 -1.41 -1.20
N LYS A 97 9.51 -1.72 -2.33
CA LYS A 97 10.53 -2.77 -2.41
C LYS A 97 11.72 -2.45 -1.51
N ALA A 98 12.26 -1.24 -1.57
CA ALA A 98 13.35 -0.81 -0.70
C ALA A 98 12.97 -0.93 0.79
N ALA A 99 11.76 -0.50 1.18
CA ALA A 99 11.28 -0.54 2.56
C ALA A 99 11.28 -1.95 3.19
N ARG A 100 11.15 -3.02 2.40
CA ARG A 100 11.25 -4.42 2.87
C ARG A 100 12.66 -5.02 2.77
N HIS A 101 13.64 -4.27 2.28
CA HIS A 101 15.04 -4.68 2.15
C HIS A 101 15.94 -3.70 2.93
N LEU A 102 16.07 -3.92 4.25
CA LEU A 102 16.80 -3.01 5.14
C LEU A 102 18.26 -2.75 4.71
N ALA A 103 18.94 -3.75 4.12
CA ALA A 103 20.28 -3.55 3.57
C ALA A 103 20.31 -2.51 2.43
N THR A 104 19.28 -2.49 1.58
CA THR A 104 19.13 -1.48 0.52
C THR A 104 18.84 -0.11 1.12
N VAL A 105 17.99 -0.03 2.15
CA VAL A 105 17.72 1.23 2.85
C VAL A 105 19.00 1.81 3.47
N GLU A 106 19.77 0.97 4.17
CA GLU A 106 21.06 1.35 4.75
C GLU A 106 22.03 1.89 3.70
N GLN A 107 22.12 1.21 2.55
CA GLN A 107 22.94 1.69 1.43
C GLN A 107 22.49 3.07 0.94
N LEU A 108 21.19 3.27 0.73
CA LEU A 108 20.63 4.56 0.29
C LEU A 108 20.88 5.68 1.29
N LEU A 109 20.81 5.39 2.60
CA LEU A 109 21.11 6.36 3.65
C LEU A 109 22.59 6.80 3.61
N ARG A 110 23.50 5.84 3.42
CA ARG A 110 24.94 6.12 3.27
C ARG A 110 25.23 6.97 2.04
N GLU A 111 24.63 6.64 0.90
CA GLU A 111 24.77 7.39 -0.34
C GLU A 111 24.20 8.81 -0.22
N ALA A 112 23.12 8.99 0.55
CA ALA A 112 22.50 10.28 0.82
C ALA A 112 23.23 11.12 1.89
N GLY A 113 24.32 10.62 2.49
CA GLY A 113 25.04 11.30 3.56
C GLY A 113 24.22 11.47 4.85
N LYS A 114 23.19 10.64 5.04
CA LYS A 114 22.35 10.65 6.25
C LYS A 114 22.94 9.66 7.26
N LYS A 115 23.15 10.13 8.49
CA LYS A 115 23.56 9.30 9.63
C LYS A 115 22.37 8.63 10.28
#